data_AF-A0A0C9YXU6-F1
#
_entry.id   AF-A0A0C9YXU6-F1
#
_cell.length_a   1.000
_cell.length_b   1.000
_cell.length_c   1.000
_cell.angle_alpha   90.00
_cell.angle_beta   90.00
_cell.angle_gamma   90.00
#
_symmetry.space_group_name_H-M   'P 1'
#
loop_
_entity.id
_entity.type
_entity.pdbx_description
1 polymer ?
#
loop_
_entity_poly.entity_id
_entity_poly.type
_entity_poly.pdbx_seq_one_letter_code
_entity_poly.pdbx_strand_id
1 'polypeptide(L)'
;AAIYRQCQLAMIALGTGSDILDHYKELEKSHLSTSAAAFTQGAHDHRGSQLPWFWTIDIPKDTDSKGWLSEFYCIHWLHAKAAKDRWEEENELVTSEFQWAVNFFQYRAKRWNEIYMANKSAGNHGAACYAARQQAMYDRLAEQAELIWQGMNPDDIVCHHGT
;
A
#
# COMPACT_ATOMS: atom_id res chain seq x y z
N ALA A 1 -29.64 15.58 -2.51
CA ALA A 1 -30.45 14.91 -3.56
C ALA A 1 -31.86 15.50 -3.70
N ALA A 2 -32.70 15.49 -2.66
CA ALA A 2 -34.06 16.03 -2.74
C ALA A 2 -34.09 17.54 -3.07
N ILE A 3 -33.23 18.32 -2.41
CA ILE A 3 -33.12 19.77 -2.64
C ILE A 3 -32.73 20.07 -4.09
N TYR A 4 -31.70 19.39 -4.62
CA TYR A 4 -31.28 19.53 -6.02
C TYR A 4 -32.42 19.24 -7.01
N ARG A 5 -33.13 18.11 -6.82
CA ARG A 5 -34.27 17.75 -7.69
C ARG A 5 -35.39 18.80 -7.63
N GLN A 6 -35.67 19.34 -6.45
CA GLN A 6 -36.65 20.42 -6.29
C GLN A 6 -36.23 21.68 -7.06
N CYS A 7 -34.96 22.08 -6.96
CA CYS A 7 -34.42 23.21 -7.70
C CYS A 7 -34.44 22.97 -9.21
N GLN A 8 -34.14 21.76 -9.66
CA GLN A 8 -34.19 21.39 -11.07
C GLN A 8 -35.60 21.49 -11.65
N LEU A 9 -36.60 20.98 -10.92
CA LEU A 9 -38.01 21.12 -11.29
C LEU A 9 -38.43 22.60 -11.36
N ALA A 10 -37.96 23.42 -10.42
CA ALA A 10 -38.21 24.86 -10.44
C ALA A 10 -37.56 25.54 -11.66
N MET A 11 -36.33 25.17 -12.03
CA MET A 11 -35.66 25.68 -13.24
C MET A 11 -36.46 25.36 -14.51
N ILE A 12 -36.93 24.11 -14.64
CA ILE A 12 -37.79 23.70 -15.75
C ILE A 12 -39.10 24.50 -15.76
N ALA A 13 -39.74 24.69 -14.60
CA ALA A 13 -40.98 25.45 -14.48
C ALA A 13 -40.82 26.94 -14.83
N LEU A 14 -39.62 27.50 -14.65
CA LEU A 14 -39.28 28.88 -15.02
C LEU A 14 -38.94 29.05 -16.52
N GLY A 15 -38.94 27.95 -17.30
CA GLY A 15 -38.65 28.00 -18.73
C GLY A 15 -37.19 28.34 -19.04
N THR A 16 -36.25 27.86 -18.22
CA THR A 16 -34.81 28.05 -18.48
C THR A 16 -34.41 27.46 -19.83
N GLY A 17 -33.44 28.11 -20.47
CA GLY A 17 -32.91 27.68 -21.76
C GLY A 17 -32.30 26.28 -21.73
N SER A 18 -32.30 25.63 -22.90
CA SER A 18 -31.72 24.29 -23.11
C SER A 18 -30.24 24.23 -22.74
N ASP A 19 -29.53 25.34 -22.84
CA ASP A 19 -28.12 25.50 -22.48
C ASP A 19 -27.87 25.27 -20.98
N ILE A 20 -28.76 25.77 -20.12
CA ILE A 20 -28.67 25.61 -18.67
C ILE A 20 -29.08 24.18 -18.27
N LEU A 21 -30.08 23.60 -18.95
CA LEU A 21 -30.57 22.25 -18.67
C LEU A 21 -29.60 21.15 -19.14
N ASP A 22 -28.83 21.39 -20.20
CA ASP A 22 -27.73 20.50 -20.60
C ASP A 22 -26.60 20.46 -19.56
N HIS A 23 -26.42 21.55 -18.83
CA HIS A 23 -25.43 21.67 -17.76
C HIS A 23 -25.89 21.03 -16.45
N TYR A 24 -27.17 21.22 -16.08
CA TYR A 24 -27.77 20.71 -14.85
C TYR A 24 -28.75 19.55 -15.13
N LYS A 25 -28.19 18.37 -15.44
CA LYS A 25 -28.94 17.17 -15.82
C LYS A 25 -29.68 16.52 -14.65
N GLU A 26 -30.55 15.57 -14.96
CA GLU A 26 -31.32 14.86 -13.92
C GLU A 26 -30.44 14.03 -12.98
N LEU A 27 -30.76 14.13 -11.68
CA LEU A 27 -30.08 13.39 -10.62
C LEU A 27 -30.83 12.10 -10.28
N GLU A 28 -30.51 11.05 -11.03
CA GLU A 28 -30.97 9.69 -10.75
C GLU A 28 -30.40 9.11 -9.46
N LYS A 29 -31.08 8.09 -8.92
CA LYS A 29 -30.60 7.34 -7.74
C LYS A 29 -29.33 6.54 -8.03
N SER A 30 -29.17 6.08 -9.28
CA SER A 30 -27.96 5.40 -9.79
C SER A 30 -26.70 6.27 -9.64
N HIS A 31 -26.80 7.56 -9.93
CA HIS A 31 -25.72 8.55 -9.78
C HIS A 31 -25.27 8.78 -8.33
N LEU A 32 -26.13 8.47 -7.35
CA LEU A 32 -25.86 8.62 -5.92
C LEU A 32 -25.32 7.34 -5.29
N SER A 33 -25.27 6.25 -6.05
CA SER A 33 -24.59 5.04 -5.61
C SER A 33 -23.09 5.31 -5.71
N THR A 34 -22.50 5.74 -4.59
CA THR A 34 -21.06 5.93 -4.48
C THR A 34 -20.39 4.57 -4.67
N SER A 35 -19.95 4.29 -5.89
CA SER A 35 -18.98 3.24 -6.11
C SER A 35 -17.68 3.71 -5.47
N ALA A 36 -17.39 3.23 -4.26
CA ALA A 36 -16.08 3.41 -3.63
C ALA A 36 -14.94 2.85 -4.51
N ALA A 37 -15.28 2.01 -5.50
CA ALA A 37 -14.37 1.53 -6.54
C ALA A 37 -13.85 2.66 -7.46
N ALA A 38 -14.58 3.77 -7.61
CA ALA A 38 -14.13 4.91 -8.42
C ALA A 38 -13.05 5.76 -7.72
N PHE A 39 -12.91 5.63 -6.40
CA PHE A 39 -11.97 6.41 -5.58
C PHE A 39 -10.90 5.56 -4.89
N THR A 40 -10.91 4.24 -5.09
CA THR A 40 -9.89 3.33 -4.55
C THR A 40 -8.67 3.31 -5.47
N GLN A 41 -7.59 3.93 -4.99
CA GLN A 41 -6.29 3.90 -5.64
C GLN A 41 -5.72 2.48 -5.55
N GLY A 42 -5.76 1.73 -6.66
CA GLY A 42 -5.23 0.36 -6.75
C GLY A 42 -6.12 -0.67 -7.43
N ALA A 43 -7.36 -0.32 -7.81
CA ALA A 43 -8.19 -1.21 -8.64
C ALA A 43 -7.66 -1.21 -10.08
N HIS A 44 -7.06 -2.33 -10.49
CA HIS A 44 -6.71 -2.56 -11.88
C HIS A 44 -7.99 -2.56 -12.72
N ASP A 45 -8.07 -1.62 -13.67
CA ASP A 45 -9.12 -1.41 -14.66
C ASP A 45 -10.33 -0.54 -14.24
N HIS A 46 -10.17 0.77 -14.38
CA HIS A 46 -11.26 1.76 -14.31
C HIS A 46 -12.03 1.93 -15.64
N ARG A 47 -11.99 0.96 -16.56
CA ARG A 47 -12.61 1.10 -17.91
C ARG A 47 -14.14 1.19 -17.95
N GLY A 48 -14.84 1.01 -16.83
CA GLY A 48 -16.31 0.88 -16.83
C GLY A 48 -17.11 1.80 -15.90
N SER A 49 -16.49 2.44 -14.90
CA SER A 49 -17.23 3.31 -13.98
C SER A 49 -17.30 4.73 -14.53
N GLN A 50 -18.32 5.00 -15.34
CA GLN A 50 -18.61 6.35 -15.81
C GLN A 50 -18.96 7.20 -14.57
N LEU A 51 -18.09 8.14 -14.22
CA LEU A 51 -18.35 9.10 -13.14
C LEU A 51 -19.66 9.84 -13.45
N PRO A 52 -20.54 10.04 -12.45
CA PRO A 52 -21.74 10.84 -12.63
C PRO A 52 -21.42 12.20 -13.25
N TRP A 53 -22.30 12.67 -14.15
CA TRP A 53 -22.12 13.91 -14.91
C TRP A 53 -21.84 15.14 -14.03
N PHE A 54 -22.29 15.13 -12.77
CA PHE A 54 -22.09 16.23 -11.83
C PHE A 54 -20.61 16.40 -11.39
N TRP A 55 -19.78 15.37 -11.49
CA TRP A 55 -18.33 15.46 -11.28
C TRP A 55 -17.57 16.00 -12.49
N THR A 56 -18.20 15.99 -13.67
CA THR A 56 -17.66 16.52 -14.93
C THR A 56 -18.23 17.90 -15.31
N ILE A 57 -19.03 18.51 -14.43
CA ILE A 57 -19.51 19.88 -14.63
C ILE A 57 -18.30 20.82 -14.57
N ASP A 58 -18.00 21.46 -15.70
CA ASP A 58 -17.06 22.58 -15.74
C ASP A 58 -17.78 23.85 -15.31
N ILE A 59 -17.64 24.25 -14.04
CA ILE A 59 -18.33 25.41 -13.49
C ILE A 59 -17.80 26.68 -14.21
N PRO A 60 -18.64 27.41 -14.96
CA PRO A 60 -18.17 28.52 -15.77
C PRO A 60 -17.52 29.64 -14.95
N LYS A 61 -16.61 30.32 -15.65
CA LYS A 61 -15.55 31.27 -15.31
C LYS A 61 -15.97 32.58 -14.60
N ASP A 62 -17.06 32.60 -13.84
CA ASP A 62 -17.51 33.78 -13.07
C ASP A 62 -17.27 33.65 -11.56
N THR A 63 -16.42 32.71 -11.16
CA THR A 63 -16.00 32.62 -9.77
C THR A 63 -14.49 32.72 -9.70
N ASP A 64 -14.03 33.65 -8.86
CA ASP A 64 -12.75 33.58 -8.14
C ASP A 64 -12.54 32.24 -7.37
N SER A 65 -13.37 31.20 -7.58
CA SER A 65 -13.36 29.90 -6.90
C SER A 65 -12.55 28.81 -7.65
N LYS A 66 -11.38 29.18 -8.17
CA LYS A 66 -10.30 28.19 -8.41
C LYS A 66 -9.94 27.40 -7.13
N GLY A 67 -10.38 27.86 -5.96
CA GLY A 67 -10.15 27.27 -4.65
C GLY A 67 -10.60 25.81 -4.53
N TRP A 68 -11.82 25.44 -4.95
CA TRP A 68 -12.34 24.10 -4.69
C TRP A 68 -11.63 23.01 -5.52
N LEU A 69 -11.40 23.23 -6.82
CA LEU A 69 -10.62 22.32 -7.65
C LEU A 69 -9.17 22.22 -7.17
N SER A 70 -8.57 23.36 -6.79
CA SER A 70 -7.23 23.40 -6.16
C SER A 70 -7.18 22.58 -4.87
N GLU A 71 -8.20 22.67 -4.04
CA GLU A 71 -8.32 21.93 -2.78
C GLU A 71 -8.48 20.43 -3.03
N PHE A 72 -9.29 20.04 -4.02
CA PHE A 72 -9.42 18.64 -4.45
C PHE A 72 -8.08 18.04 -4.92
N TYR A 73 -7.35 18.74 -5.80
CA TYR A 73 -6.04 18.28 -6.25
C TYR A 73 -4.99 18.27 -5.13
N CYS A 74 -5.04 19.24 -4.21
CA CYS A 74 -4.16 19.29 -3.04
C CYS A 74 -4.40 18.09 -2.12
N ILE A 75 -5.66 17.77 -1.80
CA ILE A 75 -6.01 16.59 -0.99
C ILE A 75 -5.57 15.30 -1.68
N HIS A 76 -5.80 15.18 -2.99
CA HIS A 76 -5.40 13.99 -3.73
C HIS A 76 -3.87 13.81 -3.75
N TRP A 77 -3.13 14.91 -3.94
CA TRP A 77 -1.68 14.91 -3.85
C TRP A 77 -1.19 14.55 -2.44
N LEU A 78 -1.81 15.09 -1.39
CA LEU A 78 -1.48 14.75 0.01
C LEU A 78 -1.70 13.27 0.30
N HIS A 79 -2.78 12.67 -0.20
CA HIS A 79 -3.03 11.23 -0.06
C HIS A 79 -1.99 10.40 -0.81
N ALA A 80 -1.67 10.76 -2.06
CA ALA A 80 -0.66 10.07 -2.85
C ALA A 80 0.72 10.17 -2.21
N LYS A 81 1.06 11.35 -1.67
CA LYS A 81 2.29 11.57 -0.92
C LYS A 81 2.33 10.75 0.36
N ALA A 82 1.27 10.78 1.18
CA ALA A 82 1.20 9.99 2.41
C ALA A 82 1.27 8.48 2.14
N ALA A 83 0.69 8.01 1.02
CA ALA A 83 0.86 6.64 0.59
C ALA A 83 2.34 6.37 0.26
N LYS A 84 2.95 7.17 -0.62
CA LYS A 84 4.37 7.06 -0.98
C LYS A 84 5.27 7.02 0.27
N ASP A 85 5.12 7.99 1.17
CA ASP A 85 5.91 8.11 2.40
C ASP A 85 5.76 6.84 3.25
N ARG A 86 4.53 6.30 3.39
CA ARG A 86 4.30 5.02 4.09
C ARG A 86 4.98 3.83 3.40
N TRP A 87 4.94 3.75 2.07
CA TRP A 87 5.62 2.67 1.34
C TRP A 87 7.14 2.75 1.51
N GLU A 88 7.70 3.96 1.56
CA GLU A 88 9.13 4.18 1.83
C GLU A 88 9.49 3.76 3.26
N GLU A 89 8.69 4.14 4.26
CA GLU A 89 8.84 3.69 5.65
C GLU A 89 8.75 2.16 5.78
N GLU A 90 7.73 1.55 5.18
CA GLU A 90 7.53 0.10 5.22
C GLU A 90 8.72 -0.65 4.61
N ASN A 91 9.27 -0.14 3.51
CA ASN A 91 10.44 -0.75 2.87
C ASN A 91 11.67 -0.72 3.79
N GLU A 92 11.90 0.38 4.51
CA GLU A 92 12.98 0.49 5.51
C GLU A 92 12.76 -0.44 6.70
N LEU A 93 11.52 -0.52 7.20
CA LEU A 93 11.13 -1.40 8.31
C LEU A 93 11.32 -2.87 7.95
N VAL A 94 10.76 -3.32 6.82
CA VAL A 94 10.86 -4.72 6.37
C VAL A 94 12.32 -5.12 6.15
N THR A 95 13.12 -4.23 5.56
CA THR A 95 14.58 -4.44 5.40
C THR A 95 15.27 -4.64 6.74
N SER A 96 14.97 -3.76 7.70
CA SER A 96 15.56 -3.82 9.05
C SER A 96 15.10 -5.06 9.83
N GLU A 97 13.82 -5.40 9.76
CA GLU A 97 13.25 -6.59 10.39
C GLU A 97 13.87 -7.88 9.85
N PHE A 98 14.10 -7.95 8.54
CA PHE A 98 14.74 -9.10 7.91
C PHE A 98 16.18 -9.26 8.42
N GLN A 99 16.94 -8.16 8.48
CA GLN A 99 18.29 -8.18 9.04
C GLN A 99 18.29 -8.58 10.52
N TRP A 100 17.30 -8.12 11.31
CA TRP A 100 17.14 -8.54 12.70
C TRP A 100 16.82 -10.03 12.83
N ALA A 101 16.03 -10.60 11.92
CA ALA A 101 15.75 -12.04 11.92
C ALA A 101 17.02 -12.87 11.69
N VAL A 102 17.85 -12.49 10.70
CA VAL A 102 19.17 -13.12 10.46
C VAL A 102 20.04 -13.03 11.70
N ASN A 103 20.20 -11.83 12.26
CA ASN A 103 21.00 -11.60 13.46
C ASN A 103 20.50 -12.41 14.66
N PHE A 104 19.18 -12.55 14.80
CA PHE A 104 18.56 -13.36 15.85
C PHE A 104 18.88 -14.84 15.71
N PHE A 105 18.81 -15.40 14.49
CA PHE A 105 19.17 -16.80 14.25
C PHE A 105 20.63 -17.08 14.55
N GLN A 106 21.54 -16.23 14.05
CA GLN A 106 22.97 -16.32 14.36
C GLN A 106 23.25 -16.23 15.86
N TYR A 107 22.60 -15.29 16.55
CA TYR A 107 22.71 -15.15 18.01
C TYR A 107 22.23 -16.43 18.72
N ARG A 108 21.09 -17.00 18.29
CA ARG A 108 20.56 -18.24 18.86
C ARG A 108 21.48 -19.42 18.62
N ALA A 109 22.06 -19.56 17.44
CA ALA A 109 23.04 -20.60 17.15
C ALA A 109 24.25 -20.50 18.08
N LYS A 110 24.83 -19.29 18.22
CA LYS A 110 25.95 -19.04 19.15
C LYS A 110 25.60 -19.43 20.59
N ARG A 111 24.43 -19.04 21.07
CA ARG A 111 23.96 -19.37 22.43
C ARG A 111 23.77 -20.88 22.63
N TRP A 112 23.28 -21.60 21.62
CA TRP A 112 23.19 -23.06 21.68
C TRP A 112 24.55 -23.75 21.65
N ASN A 113 25.52 -23.20 20.91
CA ASN A 113 26.90 -23.66 20.93
C ASN A 113 27.53 -23.51 22.33
N GLU A 114 27.33 -22.38 23.00
CA GLU A 114 27.78 -22.17 24.38
C GLU A 114 27.19 -23.24 25.33
N ILE A 115 25.89 -23.52 25.23
CA ILE A 115 25.21 -24.56 26.01
C ILE A 115 25.77 -25.95 25.67
N TYR A 116 26.04 -26.23 24.40
CA TYR A 116 26.67 -27.47 23.97
C TYR A 116 28.06 -27.65 24.61
N MET A 117 28.91 -26.63 24.55
CA MET A 117 30.26 -26.68 25.12
C MET A 117 30.22 -26.90 26.64
N ALA A 118 29.31 -26.23 27.35
CA ALA A 118 29.12 -26.40 28.79
C ALA A 118 28.64 -27.80 29.18
N ASN A 119 27.68 -28.37 28.43
CA ASN A 119 27.20 -29.72 28.72
C ASN A 119 28.21 -30.81 28.34
N LYS A 120 28.98 -30.57 27.27
CA LYS A 120 30.06 -31.46 26.84
C LYS A 120 31.17 -31.53 27.88
N SER A 121 31.59 -30.39 28.44
CA SER A 121 32.60 -30.35 29.51
C SER A 121 32.09 -30.96 30.83
N ALA A 122 30.79 -30.84 31.11
CA ALA A 122 30.14 -31.47 32.26
C ALA A 122 29.85 -32.97 32.10
N GLY A 123 30.16 -33.59 30.94
CA GLY A 123 29.89 -35.01 30.68
C GLY A 123 28.41 -35.34 30.41
N ASN A 124 27.54 -34.34 30.26
CA ASN A 124 26.12 -34.54 29.95
C ASN A 124 25.91 -34.69 28.44
N HIS A 125 26.24 -35.87 27.91
CA HIS A 125 26.22 -36.15 26.48
C HIS A 125 24.84 -36.00 25.83
N GLY A 126 23.75 -36.31 26.56
CA GLY A 126 22.38 -36.18 26.05
C GLY A 126 21.99 -34.72 25.81
N ALA A 127 22.21 -33.86 26.82
CA ALA A 127 21.96 -32.43 26.69
C ALA A 127 22.88 -31.78 25.65
N ALA A 128 24.14 -32.21 25.57
CA ALA A 128 25.07 -31.75 24.54
C ALA A 128 24.57 -32.10 23.13
N CYS A 129 24.08 -33.32 22.90
CA CYS A 129 23.54 -33.74 21.60
C CYS A 129 22.30 -32.91 21.20
N TYR A 130 21.39 -32.65 22.15
CA TYR A 130 20.24 -31.79 21.89
C TYR A 130 20.66 -30.35 21.56
N ALA A 131 21.58 -29.77 22.32
CA ALA A 131 22.09 -28.43 22.07
C ALA A 131 22.76 -28.31 20.70
N ALA A 132 23.55 -29.31 20.30
CA ALA A 132 24.16 -29.36 18.97
C ALA A 132 23.10 -29.42 17.85
N ARG A 133 22.02 -30.18 18.04
CA ARG A 133 20.89 -30.20 17.09
C ARG A 133 20.20 -28.83 16.99
N GLN A 134 19.99 -28.15 18.11
CA GLN A 134 19.38 -26.83 18.13
C GLN A 134 20.27 -25.80 17.44
N GLN A 135 21.58 -25.82 17.70
CA GLN A 135 22.54 -24.98 17.00
C GLN A 135 22.43 -25.17 15.47
N ALA A 136 22.53 -26.41 14.99
CA ALA A 136 22.47 -26.73 13.57
C ALA A 136 21.15 -26.29 12.91
N MET A 137 20.03 -26.34 13.64
CA MET A 137 18.75 -25.81 13.15
C MET A 137 18.82 -24.29 12.92
N TYR A 138 19.34 -23.54 13.89
CA TYR A 138 19.45 -22.09 13.78
C TYR A 138 20.51 -21.64 12.77
N ASP A 139 21.61 -22.37 12.63
CA ASP A 139 22.61 -22.15 11.57
C ASP A 139 21.94 -22.27 10.19
N ARG A 140 21.17 -23.34 9.95
CA ARG A 140 20.44 -23.52 8.70
C ARG A 140 19.41 -22.41 8.44
N LEU A 141 18.70 -21.95 9.46
CA LEU A 141 17.74 -20.84 9.33
C LEU A 141 18.45 -19.53 8.98
N ALA A 142 19.62 -19.26 9.58
CA ALA A 142 20.42 -18.08 9.26
C ALA A 142 20.91 -18.13 7.81
N GLU A 143 21.49 -19.26 7.38
CA GLU A 143 21.95 -19.46 6.00
C GLU A 143 20.82 -19.27 4.98
N GLN A 144 19.65 -19.87 5.23
CA GLN A 144 18.50 -19.74 4.34
C GLN A 144 18.00 -18.29 4.26
N ALA A 145 17.94 -17.60 5.39
CA ALA A 145 17.52 -16.20 5.42
C ALA A 145 18.52 -15.31 4.66
N GLU A 146 19.82 -15.48 4.85
CA GLU A 146 20.85 -14.74 4.10
C GLU A 146 20.78 -14.97 2.60
N LEU A 147 20.54 -16.21 2.15
CA LEU A 147 20.36 -16.52 0.73
C LEU A 147 19.13 -15.83 0.14
N ILE A 148 18.01 -15.82 0.88
CA ILE A 148 16.80 -15.12 0.46
C ILE A 148 17.07 -13.60 0.39
N TRP A 149 17.79 -13.06 1.37
CA TRP A 149 18.16 -11.64 1.39
C TRP A 149 19.01 -11.23 0.17
N GLN A 150 20.05 -12.01 -0.14
CA GLN A 150 20.89 -11.80 -1.32
C GLN A 150 20.09 -11.91 -2.62
N GLY A 151 19.18 -12.88 -2.71
CA GLY A 151 18.30 -13.04 -3.87
C GLY A 151 17.25 -11.92 -4.04
N MET A 152 16.91 -11.21 -2.96
CA MET A 152 16.01 -10.05 -2.99
C MET A 152 16.72 -8.75 -3.39
N ASN A 153 18.04 -8.66 -3.22
CA ASN A 153 18.81 -7.47 -3.57
C ASN A 153 19.13 -7.45 -5.08
N PRO A 154 18.50 -6.57 -5.89
CA PRO A 154 18.64 -6.59 -7.34
C PRO A 154 20.05 -6.25 -7.85
N ASP A 155 20.92 -5.70 -6.98
CA ASP A 155 22.30 -5.34 -7.32
C ASP A 155 23.23 -6.58 -7.44
N ASP A 156 22.86 -7.74 -6.89
CA ASP A 156 23.66 -8.98 -6.95
C ASP A 156 23.30 -9.91 -8.15
N ILE A 157 22.36 -9.52 -9.02
CA ILE A 157 22.02 -10.26 -10.26
C ILE A 157 23.01 -9.98 -11.40
N VAL A 158 24.04 -9.15 -11.16
CA VAL A 158 25.09 -8.86 -12.12
C VAL A 158 26.34 -9.71 -11.79
N CYS A 159 26.66 -10.64 -12.68
CA CYS A 159 27.93 -11.39 -12.80
C CYS A 159 27.94 -12.87 -12.36
N HIS A 160 27.09 -13.73 -12.93
CA HIS A 160 27.52 -15.10 -13.28
C HIS A 160 26.95 -15.54 -14.64
N HIS A 161 27.25 -14.77 -15.69
CA HIS A 161 27.28 -15.29 -17.05
C HIS A 161 28.71 -15.20 -17.59
N GLY A 162 29.34 -16.36 -17.72
CA GLY A 162 30.37 -16.65 -18.72
C GLY A 162 31.78 -16.11 -18.44
N THR A 163 32.65 -17.01 -18.02
CA THR A 163 33.88 -17.34 -18.78
C THR A 163 34.28 -18.78 -18.49
#